data_AF-I4EJB6-F1
#
_entry.id   AF-I4EJB6-F1
#
_cell.length_a   1.000
_cell.length_b   1.000
_cell.length_c   1.000
_cell.angle_alpha   90.00
_cell.angle_beta   90.00
_cell.angle_gamma   90.00
#
_symmetry.space_group_name_H-M   'P 1'
#
loop_
_entity.id
_entity.type
_entity.pdbx_description
1 polymer ?
#
loop_
_entity_poly.entity_id
_entity_poly.type
_entity_poly.pdbx_seq_one_letter_code
_entity_poly.pdbx_strand_id
1 'polypeptide(L)'
;MLPSWRREFARVGLWKHNFGYQIPPGLHRGDPLIQQERRRVLALSRNQLLSRALADEDWVLWLDVDIIAYPPGIIERLLATGKNIVQPHCVLDYGGPTFDQNGWRDRGRIHLDDVRDEGDLVPLDTVGGTMLLIRADLHRNGLIFPPIPYRPGHPKARRGEGELETEGLGILAADMGESCWGMPRLEILHRRA
;
A
#
# COMPACT_ATOMS: atom_id res chain seq x y z
N MET A 1 14.26 22.55 7.10
CA MET A 1 13.22 21.55 6.76
C MET A 1 12.42 21.11 7.97
N LEU A 2 12.96 20.41 8.97
CA LEU A 2 12.14 20.00 10.13
C LEU A 2 11.59 21.15 11.00
N PRO A 3 12.32 22.26 11.25
CA PRO A 3 11.79 23.35 12.07
C PRO A 3 10.61 24.12 11.46
N SER A 4 10.55 24.22 10.14
CA SER A 4 9.45 24.91 9.44
C SER A 4 8.18 24.06 9.44
N TRP A 5 8.28 22.75 9.22
CA TRP A 5 7.12 21.85 9.19
C TRP A 5 6.42 21.68 10.53
N ARG A 6 7.13 21.85 11.65
CA ARG A 6 6.50 21.84 12.99
C ARG A 6 5.49 22.98 13.21
N ARG A 7 5.47 24.00 12.33
CA ARG A 7 4.48 25.08 12.38
C ARG A 7 3.22 24.76 11.56
N GLU A 8 3.33 23.85 10.61
CA GLU A 8 2.26 23.52 9.65
C GLU A 8 1.56 22.19 9.99
N PHE A 9 2.27 21.28 10.67
CA PHE A 9 1.76 19.96 11.05
C PHE A 9 1.75 19.81 12.57
N ALA A 10 0.74 19.12 13.10
CA ALA A 10 0.61 18.81 14.52
C ALA A 10 1.82 18.03 15.06
N ARG A 11 2.33 17.06 14.28
CA ARG A 11 3.53 16.29 14.62
C ARG A 11 4.29 15.90 13.35
N VAL A 12 5.62 16.01 13.42
CA VAL A 12 6.53 15.57 12.35
C VAL A 12 7.62 14.72 12.98
N GLY A 13 7.77 13.49 12.48
CA GLY A 13 8.83 12.57 12.87
C GLY A 13 9.65 12.13 11.66
N LEU A 14 10.95 11.95 11.88
CA LEU A 14 11.88 11.37 10.91
C LEU A 14 12.65 10.28 11.62
N TRP A 15 12.60 9.08 11.08
CA TRP A 15 13.30 7.92 11.63
C TRP A 15 14.20 7.31 10.57
N LYS A 16 15.35 6.81 11.02
CA LYS A 16 16.28 6.04 10.20
C LYS A 16 16.47 4.68 10.85
N HIS A 17 16.29 3.63 10.08
CA HIS A 17 16.62 2.28 10.49
C HIS A 17 17.32 1.56 9.33
N ASN A 18 18.28 0.70 9.64
CA ASN A 18 19.02 -0.07 8.65
C ASN A 18 18.84 -1.56 8.93
N PHE A 19 18.19 -2.28 8.02
CA PHE A 19 17.99 -3.73 8.10
C PHE A 19 19.15 -4.55 7.53
N GLY A 20 20.24 -3.90 7.11
CA GLY A 20 21.41 -4.57 6.52
C GLY A 20 21.18 -5.09 5.10
N TYR A 21 20.03 -4.82 4.49
CA TYR A 21 19.73 -5.22 3.11
C TYR A 21 20.60 -4.46 2.12
N GLN A 22 21.22 -5.21 1.21
CA GLN A 22 22.00 -4.68 0.10
C GLN A 22 21.53 -5.37 -1.19
N ILE A 23 21.38 -4.58 -2.25
CA ILE A 23 21.11 -5.13 -3.58
C ILE A 23 22.39 -5.85 -4.03
N PRO A 24 22.33 -7.14 -4.39
CA PRO A 24 23.49 -7.87 -4.87
C PRO A 24 24.14 -7.19 -6.08
N PRO A 25 25.48 -7.22 -6.21
CA PRO A 25 26.16 -6.66 -7.37
C PRO A 25 25.62 -7.22 -8.68
N GLY A 26 25.38 -6.34 -9.66
CA GLY A 26 24.87 -6.73 -10.98
C GLY A 26 23.34 -6.85 -11.07
N LEU A 27 22.61 -6.80 -9.95
CA LEU A 27 21.15 -6.78 -9.96
C LEU A 27 20.62 -5.35 -9.75
N HIS A 28 19.45 -5.06 -10.30
CA HIS A 28 18.72 -3.82 -10.02
C HIS A 28 17.55 -4.07 -9.07
N ARG A 29 17.04 -3.02 -8.42
CA ARG A 29 15.97 -3.12 -7.40
C ARG A 29 14.67 -3.82 -7.87
N GLY A 30 14.44 -3.88 -9.18
CA GLY A 30 13.26 -4.48 -9.80
C GLY A 30 13.48 -5.93 -10.25
N ASP A 31 14.67 -6.48 -10.04
CA ASP A 31 14.99 -7.84 -10.46
C ASP A 31 14.12 -8.86 -9.69
N PRO A 32 13.44 -9.81 -10.37
CA PRO A 32 12.61 -10.83 -9.74
C PRO A 32 13.33 -11.63 -8.64
N LEU A 33 14.63 -11.90 -8.81
CA LEU A 33 15.42 -12.74 -7.90
C LEU A 33 15.53 -12.17 -6.48
N ILE A 34 15.33 -10.86 -6.33
CA ILE A 34 15.46 -10.18 -5.04
C ILE A 34 14.15 -9.60 -4.52
N GLN A 35 13.03 -9.76 -5.25
CA GLN A 35 11.77 -9.12 -4.85
C GLN A 35 11.25 -9.64 -3.50
N GLN A 36 11.40 -10.93 -3.22
CA GLN A 36 10.95 -11.49 -1.94
C GLN A 36 11.68 -10.86 -0.76
N GLU A 37 13.01 -10.82 -0.79
CA GLU A 37 13.81 -10.24 0.29
C GLU A 37 13.64 -8.72 0.38
N ARG A 38 13.63 -8.03 -0.76
CA ARG A 38 13.37 -6.58 -0.81
C ARG A 38 12.04 -6.23 -0.16
N ARG A 39 10.97 -6.96 -0.49
CA ARG A 39 9.63 -6.69 0.05
C ARG A 39 9.50 -7.12 1.51
N ARG A 40 10.20 -8.17 1.98
CA ARG A 40 10.35 -8.45 3.42
C ARG A 40 10.91 -7.23 4.15
N VAL A 41 11.99 -6.65 3.64
CA VAL A 41 12.65 -5.49 4.26
C VAL A 41 11.75 -4.25 4.23
N LEU A 42 10.99 -4.05 3.15
CA LEU A 42 9.98 -2.99 3.07
C LEU A 42 8.87 -3.19 4.11
N ALA A 43 8.32 -4.39 4.25
CA ALA A 43 7.32 -4.71 5.25
C ALA A 43 7.82 -4.43 6.67
N LEU A 44 9.06 -4.86 6.99
CA LEU A 44 9.71 -4.54 8.27
C LEU A 44 9.85 -3.02 8.48
N SER A 45 10.22 -2.29 7.42
CA SER A 45 10.36 -0.83 7.46
C SER A 45 9.02 -0.13 7.72
N ARG A 46 7.95 -0.55 7.03
CA ARG A 46 6.59 -0.03 7.24
C ARG A 46 6.11 -0.32 8.67
N ASN A 47 6.25 -1.54 9.17
CA ASN A 47 5.85 -1.87 10.54
C ASN A 47 6.65 -1.09 11.60
N GLN A 48 7.94 -0.88 11.37
CA GLN A 48 8.79 -0.06 12.23
C GLN A 48 8.46 1.43 12.20
N LEU A 49 8.00 1.95 11.06
CA LEU A 49 7.53 3.33 10.95
C LEU A 49 6.18 3.47 11.68
N LEU A 50 5.25 2.56 11.41
CA LEU A 50 3.91 2.53 12.02
C LEU A 50 4.00 2.52 13.55
N SER A 51 4.78 1.61 14.12
CA SER A 51 4.95 1.49 15.58
C SER A 51 5.55 2.72 16.26
N ARG A 52 6.23 3.60 15.52
CA ARG A 52 6.80 4.85 16.04
C ARG A 52 5.94 6.07 15.79
N ALA A 53 5.16 6.05 14.70
CA ALA A 53 4.41 7.20 14.23
C ALA A 53 2.96 7.22 14.74
N LEU A 54 2.31 6.06 14.83
CA LEU A 54 0.91 5.93 15.22
C LEU A 54 0.72 6.22 16.71
N ALA A 55 -0.17 7.14 17.02
CA ALA A 55 -0.60 7.47 18.37
C ALA A 55 -2.14 7.45 18.45
N ASP A 56 -2.78 8.62 18.42
CA ASP A 56 -4.21 8.85 18.58
C ASP A 56 -4.93 9.21 17.26
N GLU A 57 -4.27 9.05 16.11
CA GLU A 57 -4.87 9.34 14.80
C GLU A 57 -6.03 8.38 14.47
N ASP A 58 -7.08 8.86 13.80
CA ASP A 58 -8.20 8.03 13.35
C ASP A 58 -7.89 7.25 12.06
N TRP A 59 -6.95 7.77 11.26
CA TRP A 59 -6.58 7.23 9.95
C TRP A 59 -5.07 7.27 9.74
N VAL A 60 -4.57 6.30 8.98
CA VAL A 60 -3.18 6.23 8.52
C VAL A 60 -3.18 6.29 7.00
N LEU A 61 -2.51 7.30 6.44
CA LEU A 61 -2.24 7.40 5.00
C LEU A 61 -0.79 6.98 4.74
N TRP A 62 -0.63 5.88 4.02
CA TRP A 62 0.64 5.50 3.41
C TRP A 62 0.81 6.23 2.08
N LEU A 63 1.98 6.82 1.85
CA LEU A 63 2.31 7.54 0.63
C LEU A 63 3.77 7.27 0.25
N ASP A 64 3.98 6.69 -0.93
CA ASP A 64 5.32 6.48 -1.46
C ASP A 64 5.93 7.81 -1.94
N VAL A 65 7.25 7.95 -1.76
CA VAL A 65 7.99 9.20 -2.04
C VAL A 65 8.06 9.53 -3.53
N ASP A 66 7.80 8.54 -4.39
CA ASP A 66 7.86 8.63 -5.84
C ASP A 66 6.50 9.02 -6.46
N ILE A 67 5.47 9.27 -5.64
CA ILE A 67 4.22 9.89 -6.11
C ILE A 67 4.44 11.38 -6.37
N ILE A 68 4.24 11.79 -7.62
CA ILE A 68 4.56 13.15 -8.10
C ILE A 68 3.33 14.01 -8.34
N ALA A 69 2.15 13.41 -8.51
CA ALA A 69 0.91 14.14 -8.67
C ALA A 69 -0.29 13.32 -8.20
N TYR A 70 -1.29 14.00 -7.66
CA TYR A 70 -2.60 13.47 -7.32
C TYR A 70 -3.61 14.63 -7.33
N PRO A 71 -4.90 14.37 -7.58
CA PRO A 71 -5.91 15.42 -7.61
C PRO A 71 -6.04 16.13 -6.26
N PRO A 72 -6.45 17.41 -6.25
CA PRO A 72 -6.72 18.12 -5.01
C PRO A 72 -7.85 17.44 -4.22
N GLY A 73 -7.75 17.53 -2.90
CA GLY A 73 -8.70 16.90 -1.97
C GLY A 73 -8.61 15.37 -1.94
N ILE A 74 -7.42 14.80 -2.19
CA ILE A 74 -7.24 13.34 -2.28
C ILE A 74 -7.67 12.64 -0.99
N ILE A 75 -7.35 13.22 0.17
CA ILE A 75 -7.69 12.64 1.48
C ILE A 75 -9.21 12.63 1.67
N GLU A 76 -9.88 13.74 1.37
CA GLU A 76 -11.33 13.89 1.47
C GLU A 76 -12.05 12.91 0.56
N ARG A 77 -11.54 12.70 -0.66
CA ARG A 77 -12.11 11.73 -1.61
C ARG A 77 -11.97 10.29 -1.10
N LEU A 78 -10.82 9.93 -0.53
CA LEU A 78 -10.60 8.61 0.06
C LEU A 78 -11.51 8.39 1.29
N LEU A 79 -11.61 9.38 2.18
CA LEU A 79 -12.49 9.35 3.35
C LEU A 79 -13.98 9.25 2.95
N ALA A 80 -14.39 9.95 1.91
CA ALA A 80 -15.78 9.97 1.43
C ALA A 80 -16.27 8.59 0.94
N THR A 81 -15.38 7.64 0.68
CA THR A 81 -15.76 6.27 0.33
C THR A 81 -16.40 5.50 1.49
N GLY A 82 -16.15 5.93 2.73
CA GLY A 82 -16.59 5.25 3.95
C GLY A 82 -15.96 3.86 4.15
N LYS A 83 -14.87 3.54 3.43
CA LYS A 83 -14.19 2.24 3.51
C LYS A 83 -12.99 2.31 4.46
N ASN A 84 -12.78 1.22 5.21
CA ASN A 84 -11.71 1.16 6.20
C ASN A 84 -10.32 0.95 5.57
N ILE A 85 -10.24 0.40 4.36
CA ILE A 85 -8.99 0.17 3.62
C ILE A 85 -9.27 0.54 2.16
N VAL A 86 -8.66 1.63 1.67
CA VAL A 86 -8.91 2.13 0.33
C VAL A 86 -7.67 2.72 -0.32
N GLN A 87 -7.49 2.44 -1.61
CA GLN A 87 -6.42 3.00 -2.43
C GLN A 87 -6.97 3.71 -3.68
N PRO A 88 -6.33 4.79 -4.15
CA PRO A 88 -6.52 5.29 -5.50
C PRO A 88 -5.81 4.41 -6.53
N HIS A 89 -5.96 4.75 -7.80
CA HIS A 89 -5.32 4.06 -8.91
C HIS A 89 -3.98 4.72 -9.27
N CYS A 90 -2.87 4.04 -8.95
CA CYS A 90 -1.55 4.53 -9.33
C CYS A 90 -1.20 4.16 -10.78
N VAL A 91 -0.84 5.16 -11.60
CA VAL A 91 -0.46 5.02 -13.02
C VAL A 91 0.82 5.82 -13.34
N LEU A 92 1.44 5.57 -14.50
CA LEU A 92 2.55 6.39 -14.99
C LEU A 92 2.07 7.60 -15.79
N ASP A 93 0.98 7.43 -16.54
CA ASP A 93 0.31 8.47 -17.32
C ASP A 93 -1.20 8.31 -17.08
N TYR A 94 -1.94 9.41 -16.98
CA TYR A 94 -3.40 9.37 -16.79
C TYR A 94 -4.08 8.55 -17.90
N GLY A 95 -5.01 7.67 -17.52
CA GLY A 95 -5.68 6.71 -18.39
C GLY A 95 -4.80 5.52 -18.83
N GLY A 96 -3.52 5.47 -18.44
CA GLY A 96 -2.58 4.40 -18.80
C GLY A 96 -2.80 3.09 -18.02
N PRO A 97 -1.95 2.07 -18.18
CA PRO A 97 -2.05 0.84 -17.40
C PRO A 97 -1.77 1.10 -15.91
N THR A 98 -2.28 0.21 -15.04
CA THR A 98 -1.97 0.24 -13.61
C THR A 98 -0.44 0.14 -13.42
N PHE A 99 0.14 1.04 -12.64
CA PHE A 99 1.54 0.96 -12.23
C PHE A 99 1.70 0.09 -10.97
N ASP A 100 0.87 0.33 -9.95
CA ASP A 100 0.91 -0.45 -8.71
C ASP A 100 0.09 -1.74 -8.84
N GLN A 101 0.75 -2.79 -9.31
CA GLN A 101 0.17 -4.10 -9.59
C GLN A 101 -0.12 -4.95 -8.32
N ASN A 102 0.07 -4.39 -7.11
CA ASN A 102 -0.17 -5.12 -5.86
C ASN A 102 -1.64 -5.03 -5.39
N GLY A 103 -2.40 -4.07 -5.91
CA GLY A 103 -3.84 -4.00 -5.69
C GLY A 103 -4.59 -4.78 -6.75
N TRP A 104 -5.20 -5.90 -6.36
CA TRP A 104 -5.87 -6.81 -7.28
C TRP A 104 -6.99 -7.59 -6.61
N ARG A 105 -7.78 -8.27 -7.44
CA ARG A 105 -8.70 -9.35 -7.02
C ARG A 105 -8.56 -10.58 -7.91
N ASP A 106 -9.27 -11.64 -7.56
CA ASP A 106 -9.30 -12.89 -8.31
C ASP A 106 -7.91 -13.54 -8.47
N ARG A 107 -7.17 -13.59 -7.34
CA ARG A 107 -5.83 -14.20 -7.26
C ARG A 107 -4.82 -13.55 -8.21
N GLY A 108 -4.81 -12.22 -8.23
CA GLY A 108 -3.86 -11.41 -9.00
C GLY A 108 -4.12 -11.38 -10.49
N ARG A 109 -5.37 -11.61 -10.92
CA ARG A 109 -5.74 -11.62 -12.35
C ARG A 109 -6.44 -10.35 -12.81
N ILE A 110 -7.02 -9.60 -11.89
CA ILE A 110 -7.81 -8.40 -12.17
C ILE A 110 -7.20 -7.24 -11.38
N HIS A 111 -6.77 -6.22 -12.10
CA HIS A 111 -6.15 -4.99 -11.59
C HIS A 111 -7.07 -3.78 -11.80
N LEU A 112 -6.65 -2.60 -11.34
CA LEU A 112 -7.49 -1.40 -11.36
C LEU A 112 -7.78 -0.87 -12.78
N ASP A 113 -6.88 -1.08 -13.73
CA ASP A 113 -7.08 -0.75 -15.13
C ASP A 113 -8.13 -1.65 -15.80
N ASP A 114 -8.21 -2.92 -15.43
CA ASP A 114 -9.22 -3.87 -15.92
C ASP A 114 -10.66 -3.50 -15.51
N VAL A 115 -10.84 -2.74 -14.43
CA VAL A 115 -12.14 -2.51 -13.78
C VAL A 115 -12.56 -1.04 -13.75
N ARG A 116 -11.96 -0.19 -14.60
CA ARG A 116 -12.36 1.23 -14.75
C ARG A 116 -13.84 1.42 -15.10
N ASP A 117 -14.40 0.47 -15.82
CA ASP A 117 -15.78 0.51 -16.26
C ASP A 117 -16.77 -0.01 -15.20
N GLU A 118 -16.29 -0.61 -14.11
CA GLU A 118 -17.13 -1.15 -13.03
C GLU A 118 -17.61 -0.08 -12.04
N GLY A 119 -17.04 1.13 -12.08
CA GLY A 119 -17.45 2.26 -11.25
C GLY A 119 -16.29 2.95 -10.52
N ASP A 120 -16.64 3.88 -9.62
CA ASP A 120 -15.67 4.72 -8.92
C ASP A 120 -15.01 4.02 -7.72
N LEU A 121 -15.60 2.91 -7.25
CA LEU A 121 -15.16 2.17 -6.07
C LEU A 121 -15.45 0.68 -6.26
N VAL A 122 -14.41 -0.16 -6.19
CA VAL A 122 -14.49 -1.59 -6.45
C VAL A 122 -13.87 -2.40 -5.30
N PRO A 123 -14.40 -3.59 -4.98
CA PRO A 123 -13.77 -4.46 -4.00
C PRO A 123 -12.49 -5.08 -4.57
N LEU A 124 -11.47 -5.18 -3.72
CA LEU A 124 -10.20 -5.85 -4.00
C LEU A 124 -9.94 -6.95 -2.97
N ASP A 125 -9.12 -7.94 -3.35
CA ASP A 125 -8.60 -8.94 -2.41
C ASP A 125 -7.34 -8.41 -1.69
N THR A 126 -6.54 -7.59 -2.36
CA THR A 126 -5.32 -6.98 -1.83
C THR A 126 -5.17 -5.51 -2.23
N VAL A 127 -4.16 -4.85 -1.68
CA VAL A 127 -3.81 -3.45 -1.95
C VAL A 127 -2.33 -3.31 -2.26
N GLY A 128 -1.99 -2.22 -2.93
CA GLY A 128 -0.65 -1.71 -3.09
C GLY A 128 -0.27 -0.65 -2.06
N GLY A 129 0.97 -0.20 -2.14
CA GLY A 129 1.61 0.66 -1.14
C GLY A 129 1.87 2.09 -1.61
N THR A 130 1.59 2.40 -2.88
CA THR A 130 1.88 3.70 -3.50
C THR A 130 1.12 4.85 -2.85
N MET A 131 -0.19 4.67 -2.65
CA MET A 131 -1.00 5.46 -1.73
C MET A 131 -2.08 4.56 -1.14
N LEU A 132 -2.23 4.53 0.18
CA LEU A 132 -3.19 3.63 0.84
C LEU A 132 -3.69 4.26 2.13
N LEU A 133 -5.01 4.45 2.24
CA LEU A 133 -5.67 4.95 3.44
C LEU A 133 -6.25 3.78 4.24
N ILE A 134 -5.94 3.74 5.53
CA ILE A 134 -6.37 2.68 6.46
C ILE A 134 -6.94 3.31 7.73
N ARG A 135 -8.08 2.81 8.22
CA ARG A 135 -8.63 3.16 9.54
C ARG A 135 -7.63 2.71 10.60
N ALA A 136 -7.15 3.64 11.41
CA ALA A 136 -6.01 3.42 12.30
C ALA A 136 -6.24 2.29 13.32
N ASP A 137 -7.48 2.09 13.76
CA ASP A 137 -7.84 0.99 14.66
C ASP A 137 -7.53 -0.38 14.08
N LEU A 138 -7.54 -0.56 12.76
CA LEU A 138 -7.14 -1.83 12.17
C LEU A 138 -5.67 -2.13 12.47
N HIS A 139 -4.80 -1.12 12.36
CA HIS A 139 -3.40 -1.26 12.75
C HIS A 139 -3.25 -1.51 14.26
N ARG A 140 -4.01 -0.80 15.11
CA ARG A 140 -4.02 -1.05 16.56
C ARG A 140 -4.50 -2.47 16.92
N ASN A 141 -5.41 -3.02 16.12
CA ASN A 141 -5.94 -4.37 16.26
C ASN A 141 -5.07 -5.46 15.63
N GLY A 142 -3.88 -5.11 15.12
CA GLY A 142 -2.90 -6.08 14.63
C GLY A 142 -2.81 -6.21 13.11
N LEU A 143 -3.50 -5.38 12.33
CA LEU A 143 -3.25 -5.28 10.89
C LEU A 143 -1.84 -4.73 10.66
N ILE A 144 -0.99 -5.51 9.99
CA ILE A 144 0.40 -5.15 9.71
C ILE A 144 0.75 -5.48 8.26
N PHE A 145 1.95 -5.09 7.82
CA PHE A 145 2.54 -5.57 6.57
C PHE A 145 3.32 -6.86 6.87
N PRO A 146 2.86 -8.06 6.49
CA PRO A 146 3.55 -9.30 6.86
C PRO A 146 4.94 -9.37 6.22
N PRO A 147 6.03 -9.50 7.00
CA PRO A 147 7.39 -9.62 6.45
C PRO A 147 7.73 -11.02 5.96
N ILE A 148 6.83 -11.98 6.19
CA ILE A 148 6.90 -13.36 5.71
C ILE A 148 5.62 -13.67 4.94
N PRO A 149 5.64 -14.61 3.99
CA PRO A 149 4.44 -15.03 3.28
C PRO A 149 3.31 -15.40 4.25
N TYR A 150 2.21 -14.67 4.15
CA TYR A 150 1.04 -14.81 4.99
C TYR A 150 0.05 -15.77 4.35
N ARG A 151 -0.33 -16.80 5.13
CA ARG A 151 -1.31 -17.85 4.80
C ARG A 151 -1.17 -18.44 3.38
N PRO A 152 -0.13 -19.25 3.14
CA PRO A 152 -0.08 -20.13 1.97
C PRO A 152 -1.40 -20.89 1.77
N GLY A 153 -1.91 -20.91 0.54
CA GLY A 153 -3.17 -21.60 0.20
C GLY A 153 -4.46 -20.87 0.57
N HIS A 154 -4.40 -19.62 1.06
CA HIS A 154 -5.59 -18.82 1.30
C HIS A 154 -6.42 -18.65 0.00
N PRO A 155 -7.76 -18.74 0.02
CA PRO A 155 -8.59 -18.72 -1.20
C PRO A 155 -8.42 -17.47 -2.07
N LYS A 156 -8.11 -16.33 -1.44
CA LYS A 156 -7.84 -15.04 -2.08
C LYS A 156 -6.39 -14.84 -2.52
N ALA A 157 -5.42 -15.56 -1.94
CA ALA A 157 -4.02 -15.40 -2.31
C ALA A 157 -3.75 -15.95 -3.72
N ARG A 158 -2.67 -15.49 -4.38
CA ARG A 158 -2.16 -16.19 -5.56
C ARG A 158 -1.82 -17.63 -5.18
N ARG A 159 -1.88 -18.53 -6.17
CA ARG A 159 -1.45 -19.92 -5.95
C ARG A 159 0.03 -19.90 -5.55
N GLY A 160 0.36 -20.50 -4.41
CA GLY A 160 1.75 -20.58 -3.94
C GLY A 160 1.87 -20.41 -2.44
N GLU A 161 2.99 -19.82 -2.03
CA GLU A 161 3.47 -19.76 -0.64
C GLU A 161 2.82 -18.66 0.20
N GLY A 162 1.80 -17.96 -0.32
CA GLY A 162 1.15 -16.85 0.37
C GLY A 162 1.69 -15.49 -0.06
N GLU A 163 1.12 -14.44 0.50
CA GLU A 163 1.41 -13.05 0.10
C GLU A 163 2.17 -12.32 1.20
N LEU A 164 3.00 -11.35 0.83
CA LEU A 164 3.80 -10.57 1.76
C LEU A 164 3.53 -9.08 1.61
N GLU A 165 4.01 -8.28 2.56
CA GLU A 165 3.93 -6.82 2.52
C GLU A 165 2.49 -6.30 2.32
N THR A 166 2.18 -5.49 1.30
CA THR A 166 0.83 -4.92 1.13
C THR A 166 -0.20 -5.98 0.69
N GLU A 167 0.24 -6.98 -0.07
CA GLU A 167 -0.64 -8.08 -0.49
C GLU A 167 -0.96 -8.98 0.70
N GLY A 168 0.06 -9.30 1.50
CA GLY A 168 -0.13 -10.01 2.78
C GLY A 168 -1.03 -9.25 3.75
N LEU A 169 -0.93 -7.91 3.79
CA LEU A 169 -1.84 -7.06 4.56
C LEU A 169 -3.29 -7.23 4.10
N GLY A 170 -3.55 -7.27 2.79
CA GLY A 170 -4.90 -7.49 2.26
C GLY A 170 -5.49 -8.84 2.64
N ILE A 171 -4.68 -9.89 2.61
CA ILE A 171 -5.10 -11.23 3.05
C ILE A 171 -5.35 -11.26 4.57
N LEU A 172 -4.49 -10.62 5.37
CA LEU A 172 -4.68 -10.47 6.81
C LEU A 172 -5.95 -9.66 7.14
N ALA A 173 -6.22 -8.58 6.40
CA ALA A 173 -7.45 -7.81 6.56
C ALA A 173 -8.69 -8.67 6.32
N ALA A 174 -8.68 -9.54 5.30
CA ALA A 174 -9.78 -10.47 5.04
C ALA A 174 -10.03 -11.41 6.23
N ASP A 175 -8.97 -11.91 6.88
CA ASP A 175 -9.10 -12.74 8.09
C ASP A 175 -9.63 -11.97 9.31
N MET A 176 -9.41 -10.66 9.35
CA MET A 176 -9.97 -9.75 10.34
C MET A 176 -11.43 -9.37 10.03
N GLY A 177 -12.03 -9.89 8.95
CA GLY A 177 -13.39 -9.57 8.52
C GLY A 177 -13.51 -8.24 7.76
N GLU A 178 -12.39 -7.64 7.36
CA GLU A 178 -12.33 -6.38 6.62
C GLU A 178 -12.20 -6.63 5.11
N SER A 179 -12.58 -5.63 4.32
CA SER A 179 -12.47 -5.66 2.85
C SER A 179 -11.55 -4.56 2.35
N CYS A 180 -10.71 -4.89 1.38
CA CYS A 180 -9.92 -3.91 0.63
C CYS A 180 -10.75 -3.30 -0.51
N TRP A 181 -10.51 -2.03 -0.79
CA TRP A 181 -11.19 -1.30 -1.86
C TRP A 181 -10.22 -0.50 -2.71
N GLY A 182 -10.54 -0.35 -3.98
CA GLY A 182 -9.80 0.50 -4.90
C GLY A 182 -10.72 1.48 -5.61
N MET A 183 -10.18 2.63 -6.01
CA MET A 183 -10.88 3.66 -6.78
C MET A 183 -10.32 3.75 -8.20
N PRO A 184 -10.85 2.97 -9.18
CA PRO A 184 -10.23 2.79 -10.50
C PRO A 184 -10.09 4.08 -11.31
N ARG A 185 -10.94 5.08 -11.06
CA ARG A 185 -10.97 6.36 -11.78
C ARG A 185 -10.30 7.51 -11.02
N LEU A 186 -9.87 7.27 -9.78
CA LEU A 186 -9.14 8.25 -8.99
C LEU A 186 -7.65 8.02 -9.19
N GLU A 187 -7.09 8.64 -10.23
CA GLU A 187 -5.71 8.36 -10.64
C GLU A 187 -4.67 9.24 -9.91
N ILE A 188 -3.56 8.63 -9.52
CA ILE A 188 -2.35 9.28 -8.99
C ILE A 188 -1.15 8.91 -9.87
N LEU A 189 -0.18 9.81 -9.99
CA LEU A 189 0.99 9.62 -10.86
C LEU A 189 2.22 9.23 -10.06
N HIS A 190 2.85 8.15 -10.50
CA HIS A 190 4.17 7.74 -10.04
C HIS A 190 5.25 8.27 -11.00
N ARG A 191 6.41 8.64 -10.44
CA ARG A 191 7.60 9.02 -11.20
C ARG A 191 8.06 7.85 -12.08
N ARG A 192 8.37 8.11 -13.36
CA ARG A 192 9.04 7.08 -14.19
C ARG A 192 10.39 6.72 -13.56
N ALA A 193 10.60 5.42 -13.36
CA ALA A 193 11.78 4.86 -12.71
C ALA A 193 13.02 4.92 -13.62
#